data_AF-A0A2R6W042-F1
#
_entry.id   AF-A0A2R6W042-F1
#
_cell.length_a   1.000
_cell.length_b   1.000
_cell.length_c   1.000
_cell.angle_alpha   90.00
_cell.angle_beta   90.00
_cell.angle_gamma   90.00
#
_symmetry.space_group_name_H-M   'P 1'
#
loop_
_entity.id
_entity.type
_entity.pdbx_description
1 polymer ?
#
loop_
_entity_poly.entity_id
_entity_poly.type
_entity_poly.pdbx_seq_one_letter_code
_entity_poly.pdbx_strand_id
1 'polypeptide(L)'
;MVGLDTGVVYPPPKPPSCKGGVSNEHSGCAGSAHGVSTRTTYKTVAKTSEVDDQLFAAKGQQFHNEHMENIQYLQGLQKHNKPWLSPPEPPLSRKDFVPNAEKWKKHQSKTSAYTPEDSDTVIITKDDMEKIKERSVILTEEQRLALKKHKEAERDRIHAVANQRKQMMLKMEAERRKKSGRLTDAEILRMQNEDRTKAEALRQMEENLDDAKLMNRMMNYARCVTIRDGQLHEKGDKERWEEQDKMRWHHIMEMSRVQKIKEHDTAEARKKYFRYEGAAVIRKQMAENESMRKINEEIKEQEGRKIRRESERMLKEDQDIAEAKRIAGRKLLIEILKANDDAQEARIKAKEFEKEEEARRQVYVHEKEKRDLAYQEAQDKIKKEREMETARLRALQERAQDKQAVIDGVRALRVQEEHEREWREKERAEAEKIRLMYEDLARAREEQKIYKLKLLADQAQEEQIAYYRIAQSQKAALIEARRQAEAAHEANIKNKEAVIKQIEQNAEKRARAFREKFEEGERLRQQIRVEKLRLEDIKERKLKVLAKEGVPPKYQVELAKHKIVIH
;
A
#
# COMPACT_ATOMS: atom_id res chain seq x y z
N MET A 1 8.59 -35.99 -74.14
CA MET A 1 9.48 -35.39 -73.12
C MET A 1 8.69 -34.38 -72.31
N VAL A 2 8.18 -34.83 -71.15
CA VAL A 2 8.16 -34.17 -69.82
C VAL A 2 7.84 -32.66 -69.80
N GLY A 3 6.80 -32.14 -69.15
CA GLY A 3 5.99 -32.64 -68.04
C GLY A 3 6.01 -31.65 -66.87
N LEU A 4 4.94 -30.85 -66.76
CA LEU A 4 4.24 -30.29 -65.58
C LEU A 4 4.95 -29.42 -64.51
N ASP A 5 4.26 -28.31 -64.23
CA ASP A 5 3.93 -27.65 -62.95
C ASP A 5 4.99 -27.43 -61.85
N THR A 6 5.08 -26.19 -61.36
CA THR A 6 4.55 -25.75 -60.05
C THR A 6 4.96 -24.30 -59.74
N GLY A 7 4.01 -23.50 -59.27
CA GLY A 7 4.27 -22.18 -58.69
C GLY A 7 4.61 -22.27 -57.19
N VAL A 8 5.32 -21.27 -56.66
CA VAL A 8 5.43 -21.01 -55.22
C VAL A 8 5.57 -19.51 -54.94
N VAL A 9 4.68 -19.03 -54.07
CA VAL A 9 4.65 -17.74 -53.35
C VAL A 9 5.47 -17.89 -52.06
N TYR A 10 6.20 -16.86 -51.58
CA TYR A 10 6.30 -16.43 -50.15
C TYR A 10 7.16 -15.13 -49.99
N PRO A 11 6.91 -14.28 -48.96
CA PRO A 11 7.61 -13.02 -48.62
C PRO A 11 8.56 -13.20 -47.40
N PRO A 12 8.92 -12.18 -46.57
CA PRO A 12 9.60 -10.87 -46.73
C PRO A 12 11.02 -10.87 -46.07
N PRO A 13 11.72 -9.70 -45.93
CA PRO A 13 12.18 -9.34 -44.58
C PRO A 13 12.22 -7.81 -44.25
N LYS A 14 12.09 -7.49 -42.95
CA LYS A 14 12.54 -6.22 -42.31
C LYS A 14 13.89 -6.47 -41.56
N PRO A 15 14.47 -5.49 -40.83
CA PRO A 15 15.59 -4.61 -41.24
C PRO A 15 16.89 -4.90 -40.43
N PRO A 16 17.98 -4.14 -40.65
CA PRO A 16 18.93 -3.88 -39.58
C PRO A 16 19.02 -2.39 -39.21
N SER A 17 19.21 -2.19 -37.91
CA SER A 17 19.64 -0.97 -37.22
C SER A 17 21.00 -0.47 -37.70
N CYS A 18 21.22 0.86 -37.69
CA CYS A 18 22.32 1.52 -36.97
C CYS A 18 22.42 3.03 -37.28
N LYS A 19 22.35 3.81 -36.20
CA LYS A 19 23.16 4.98 -35.81
C LYS A 19 23.83 5.86 -36.88
N GLY A 20 23.48 7.14 -36.82
CA GLY A 20 24.22 8.33 -37.28
C GLY A 20 23.22 9.49 -37.24
N GLY A 21 23.31 10.54 -36.42
CA GLY A 21 24.49 11.23 -35.95
C GLY A 21 24.84 12.33 -36.93
N VAL A 22 24.10 13.45 -36.94
CA VAL A 22 24.63 14.74 -37.42
C VAL A 22 23.90 15.89 -36.73
N SER A 23 24.72 16.69 -36.06
CA SER A 23 24.54 18.07 -35.64
C SER A 23 23.94 18.97 -36.74
N ASN A 24 23.10 19.93 -36.35
CA ASN A 24 23.14 21.23 -37.03
C ASN A 24 22.78 22.38 -36.09
N GLU A 25 23.75 23.27 -35.96
CA GLU A 25 23.68 24.62 -35.43
C GLU A 25 22.70 25.44 -36.27
N HIS A 26 21.90 26.33 -35.68
CA HIS A 26 21.44 27.56 -36.35
C HIS A 26 21.29 28.68 -35.30
N SER A 27 22.07 29.72 -35.54
CA SER A 27 22.13 31.02 -34.86
C SER A 27 21.17 32.05 -35.48
N GLY A 28 20.59 32.92 -34.64
CA GLY A 28 19.97 34.21 -34.99
C GLY A 28 18.50 34.14 -35.47
N CYS A 29 17.62 35.12 -35.27
CA CYS A 29 17.76 36.51 -34.88
C CYS A 29 16.46 37.03 -34.20
N ALA A 30 16.55 38.25 -33.66
CA ALA A 30 15.67 38.94 -32.72
C ALA A 30 14.20 39.17 -33.15
N GLY A 31 13.32 39.26 -32.15
CA GLY A 31 11.96 39.79 -32.23
C GLY A 31 11.47 40.23 -30.85
N SER A 32 11.51 41.54 -30.61
CA SER A 32 11.06 42.20 -29.38
C SER A 32 9.52 42.22 -29.30
N ALA A 33 8.92 41.77 -28.20
CA ALA A 33 7.50 41.97 -27.93
C ALA A 33 7.22 42.06 -26.42
N HIS A 34 6.36 43.02 -26.09
CA HIS A 34 6.15 43.65 -24.80
C HIS A 34 5.67 42.72 -23.67
N GLY A 35 6.19 42.97 -22.47
CA GLY A 35 5.73 42.36 -21.23
C GLY A 35 4.32 42.86 -20.85
N VAL A 36 3.42 41.91 -20.64
CA VAL A 36 2.16 42.14 -19.91
C VAL A 36 2.26 41.37 -18.60
N SER A 37 2.29 42.13 -17.52
CA SER A 37 2.30 41.66 -16.13
C SER A 37 0.99 40.96 -15.79
N THR A 38 1.03 39.65 -15.52
CA THR A 38 -0.09 38.94 -14.88
C THR A 38 0.11 38.94 -13.37
N ARG A 39 -0.59 39.88 -12.73
CA ARG A 39 -0.73 40.03 -11.28
C ARG A 39 -1.39 38.78 -10.70
N THR A 40 -0.70 38.07 -9.82
CA THR A 40 -1.23 36.92 -9.08
C THR A 40 -2.19 37.41 -8.00
N THR A 41 -3.49 37.20 -8.19
CA THR A 41 -4.51 37.42 -7.14
C THR A 41 -4.55 36.23 -6.20
N TYR A 42 -4.19 36.44 -4.94
CA TYR A 42 -4.43 35.49 -3.85
C TYR A 42 -5.94 35.35 -3.62
N LYS A 43 -6.49 34.14 -3.72
CA LYS A 43 -7.85 33.83 -3.25
C LYS A 43 -7.78 33.43 -1.78
N THR A 44 -8.48 34.18 -0.93
CA THR A 44 -8.69 33.87 0.49
C THR A 44 -9.65 32.69 0.65
N VAL A 45 -9.30 31.74 1.51
CA VAL A 45 -10.13 30.58 1.89
C VAL A 45 -11.28 31.02 2.80
N ALA A 46 -12.49 30.54 2.52
CA ALA A 46 -13.67 30.77 3.35
C ALA A 46 -13.58 30.01 4.69
N LYS A 47 -14.07 30.61 5.78
CA LYS A 47 -13.93 30.12 7.17
C LYS A 47 -14.80 28.90 7.56
N THR A 48 -15.43 28.20 6.61
CA THR A 48 -16.35 27.07 6.92
C THR A 48 -16.25 25.90 5.93
N SER A 49 -15.05 25.62 5.41
CA SER A 49 -14.83 24.46 4.54
C SER A 49 -14.19 23.32 5.34
N GLU A 50 -15.01 22.41 5.86
CA GLU A 50 -14.53 21.08 6.28
C GLU A 50 -14.24 20.27 5.01
N VAL A 51 -12.95 20.01 4.77
CA VAL A 51 -12.49 19.13 3.68
C VAL A 51 -12.20 17.77 4.29
N ASP A 52 -12.87 16.73 3.80
CA ASP A 52 -12.61 15.34 4.14
C ASP A 52 -11.21 14.91 3.63
N ASP A 53 -10.29 14.66 4.57
CA ASP A 53 -8.92 14.20 4.32
C ASP A 53 -8.82 12.72 3.86
N GLN A 54 -9.94 12.08 3.51
CA GLN A 54 -9.95 10.69 3.05
C GLN A 54 -9.79 10.53 1.53
N LEU A 55 -9.68 11.61 0.76
CA LEU A 55 -9.64 11.54 -0.71
C LEU A 55 -8.23 11.29 -1.32
N PHE A 56 -7.17 11.27 -0.51
CA PHE A 56 -5.78 11.05 -0.97
C PHE A 56 -5.01 9.96 -0.21
N ALA A 57 -5.65 8.86 0.18
CA ALA A 57 -4.94 7.70 0.69
C ALA A 57 -4.23 6.94 -0.46
N ALA A 58 -2.89 6.94 -0.44
CA ALA A 58 -2.04 6.17 -1.33
C ALA A 58 -2.22 4.66 -1.12
N LYS A 59 -2.32 3.92 -2.23
CA LYS A 59 -2.50 2.47 -2.29
C LYS A 59 -1.30 1.73 -1.69
N GLY A 60 -1.61 0.66 -0.95
CA GLY A 60 -0.64 -0.18 -0.26
C GLY A 60 0.33 -0.94 -1.16
N GLN A 61 1.55 -1.09 -0.66
CA GLN A 61 2.47 -2.17 -0.99
C GLN A 61 2.25 -3.30 0.02
N GLN A 62 1.77 -4.44 -0.47
CA GLN A 62 1.82 -5.70 0.27
C GLN A 62 3.25 -6.24 0.17
N PHE A 63 3.99 -6.20 1.28
CA PHE A 63 5.15 -7.07 1.46
C PHE A 63 4.71 -8.27 2.29
N HIS A 64 4.73 -9.43 1.64
CA HIS A 64 4.76 -10.73 2.29
C HIS A 64 6.02 -10.81 3.16
N ASN A 65 5.87 -10.99 4.47
CA ASN A 65 6.94 -11.45 5.34
C ASN A 65 6.58 -12.87 5.83
N GLU A 66 7.13 -13.86 5.14
CA GLU A 66 7.40 -15.17 5.71
C GLU A 66 8.64 -15.04 6.62
N HIS A 67 8.43 -14.91 7.93
CA HIS A 67 9.37 -15.36 8.97
C HIS A 67 8.79 -15.04 10.35
N MET A 68 8.17 -16.04 10.96
CA MET A 68 8.03 -16.17 12.41
C MET A 68 7.96 -17.67 12.73
N GLU A 69 9.08 -18.35 12.56
CA GLU A 69 9.40 -19.53 13.36
C GLU A 69 10.37 -19.12 14.47
N ASN A 70 10.16 -19.70 15.65
CA ASN A 70 10.98 -19.64 16.87
C ASN A 70 11.01 -18.34 17.68
N ILE A 71 9.99 -18.19 18.55
CA ILE A 71 10.23 -17.89 19.97
C ILE A 71 9.30 -18.78 20.82
N GLN A 72 9.72 -20.02 21.04
CA GLN A 72 9.33 -20.78 22.24
C GLN A 72 10.58 -20.80 23.13
N TYR A 73 10.53 -20.14 24.29
CA TYR A 73 11.05 -20.65 25.57
C TYR A 73 10.80 -19.59 26.65
N LEU A 74 10.36 -20.09 27.81
CA LEU A 74 10.12 -19.42 29.10
C LEU A 74 8.71 -18.82 29.35
N GLN A 75 7.71 -19.71 29.44
CA GLN A 75 6.74 -19.64 30.53
C GLN A 75 6.58 -21.03 31.16
N GLY A 76 7.25 -21.22 32.29
CA GLY A 76 6.96 -22.29 33.23
C GLY A 76 6.13 -21.73 34.38
N LEU A 77 5.11 -22.51 34.77
CA LEU A 77 4.24 -22.39 35.96
C LEU A 77 2.98 -21.52 35.83
N GLN A 78 1.89 -22.09 35.30
CA GLN A 78 0.59 -22.12 36.00
C GLN A 78 -0.46 -23.03 35.33
N LYS A 79 -0.71 -24.16 35.99
CA LYS A 79 -1.99 -24.84 36.30
C LYS A 79 -3.12 -24.80 35.23
N HIS A 80 -3.45 -26.01 34.77
CA HIS A 80 -4.64 -26.39 34.03
C HIS A 80 -5.95 -25.84 34.61
N ASN A 81 -6.79 -25.24 33.76
CA ASN A 81 -8.21 -25.06 34.01
C ASN A 81 -9.00 -25.49 32.76
N LYS A 82 -9.73 -26.61 32.86
CA LYS A 82 -10.67 -27.10 31.85
C LYS A 82 -12.10 -26.73 32.26
N PRO A 83 -13.04 -26.63 31.29
CA PRO A 83 -14.38 -26.12 31.50
C PRO A 83 -15.28 -27.13 32.21
N TRP A 84 -16.23 -26.59 32.96
CA TRP A 84 -17.23 -27.27 33.76
C TRP A 84 -18.15 -28.15 32.91
N LEU A 85 -18.15 -29.45 33.20
CA LEU A 85 -19.13 -30.43 32.72
C LEU A 85 -20.32 -30.51 33.69
N SER A 86 -21.49 -30.71 33.11
CA SER A 86 -22.81 -30.83 33.74
C SER A 86 -22.91 -31.87 34.86
N PRO A 87 -23.84 -31.70 35.83
CA PRO A 87 -24.13 -32.68 36.87
C PRO A 87 -24.85 -33.94 36.33
N PRO A 88 -24.60 -35.13 36.89
CA PRO A 88 -25.32 -36.36 36.53
C PRO A 88 -26.64 -36.51 37.32
N GLU A 89 -27.67 -36.98 36.62
CA GLU A 89 -28.99 -37.37 37.15
C GLU A 89 -28.94 -38.66 38.00
N PRO A 90 -29.83 -38.81 39.00
CA PRO A 90 -29.95 -40.04 39.79
C PRO A 90 -30.80 -41.12 39.08
N PRO A 91 -30.48 -42.42 39.22
CA PRO A 91 -31.31 -43.47 38.65
C PRO A 91 -32.57 -43.73 39.50
N LEU A 92 -33.69 -43.82 38.79
CA LEU A 92 -34.98 -44.31 39.24
C LEU A 92 -34.89 -45.76 39.74
N SER A 93 -35.39 -46.02 40.95
CA SER A 93 -35.78 -47.37 41.37
C SER A 93 -37.02 -47.31 42.26
N ARG A 94 -38.18 -47.68 41.68
CA ARG A 94 -39.27 -48.33 42.41
C ARG A 94 -40.21 -49.01 41.41
N LYS A 95 -40.08 -50.33 41.30
CA LYS A 95 -41.12 -51.23 40.81
C LYS A 95 -41.47 -52.20 41.95
N ASP A 96 -42.73 -52.16 42.31
CA ASP A 96 -43.62 -53.21 42.83
C ASP A 96 -42.99 -54.52 43.32
N PHE A 97 -43.25 -54.84 44.60
CA PHE A 97 -43.40 -56.24 45.01
C PHE A 97 -44.42 -56.38 46.16
N VAL A 98 -45.41 -57.23 45.91
CA VAL A 98 -46.60 -57.54 46.72
C VAL A 98 -46.23 -58.55 47.82
N PRO A 99 -46.84 -58.53 49.01
CA PRO A 99 -46.60 -59.55 50.04
C PRO A 99 -47.36 -60.83 49.72
N ASN A 100 -46.69 -61.98 49.73
CA ASN A 100 -47.36 -63.27 49.81
C ASN A 100 -46.84 -64.08 50.99
N ALA A 101 -47.81 -64.65 51.69
CA ALA A 101 -47.69 -65.61 52.77
C ALA A 101 -46.89 -66.85 52.34
N GLU A 102 -46.30 -67.54 53.31
CA GLU A 102 -46.72 -68.90 53.66
C GLU A 102 -45.76 -69.61 54.64
N LYS A 103 -46.39 -70.43 55.49
CA LYS A 103 -45.94 -71.73 56.00
C LYS A 103 -44.91 -71.77 57.15
N TRP A 104 -45.47 -71.83 58.35
CA TRP A 104 -45.00 -72.67 59.45
C TRP A 104 -45.86 -73.94 59.55
N LYS A 105 -45.27 -75.13 59.38
CA LYS A 105 -45.70 -76.42 59.99
C LYS A 105 -44.45 -77.29 60.14
N LYS A 106 -44.00 -77.57 61.37
CA LYS A 106 -44.23 -78.79 62.22
C LYS A 106 -43.81 -80.07 61.50
N HIS A 107 -43.05 -81.01 62.10
CA HIS A 107 -43.26 -81.78 63.33
C HIS A 107 -41.89 -82.42 63.72
N GLN A 108 -41.60 -82.95 64.90
CA GLN A 108 -42.26 -84.09 65.56
C GLN A 108 -41.75 -84.24 67.01
N SER A 109 -42.67 -84.52 67.92
CA SER A 109 -42.45 -85.24 69.18
C SER A 109 -43.12 -86.62 69.05
N LYS A 110 -42.45 -87.68 69.51
CA LYS A 110 -42.97 -89.06 69.60
C LYS A 110 -43.16 -89.46 71.06
N THR A 111 -44.37 -89.90 71.40
CA THR A 111 -44.73 -90.89 72.46
C THR A 111 -46.15 -91.37 72.10
N SER A 112 -46.35 -92.52 71.44
CA SER A 112 -46.47 -93.89 71.99
C SER A 112 -47.48 -93.95 73.15
N ALA A 113 -48.78 -94.11 72.93
CA ALA A 113 -49.56 -95.32 72.59
C ALA A 113 -49.73 -96.30 73.77
N TYR A 114 -50.98 -96.47 74.27
CA TYR A 114 -51.66 -97.75 74.58
C TYR A 114 -53.02 -97.51 75.28
N THR A 115 -54.09 -98.08 74.74
CA THR A 115 -55.42 -98.42 75.34
C THR A 115 -55.41 -99.94 75.65
N PRO A 116 -56.46 -100.65 76.17
CA PRO A 116 -57.79 -100.28 76.68
C PRO A 116 -58.26 -101.04 77.98
N GLU A 117 -59.35 -100.55 78.59
CA GLU A 117 -60.50 -101.24 79.28
C GLU A 117 -60.31 -102.08 80.58
N ASP A 118 -61.15 -101.72 81.57
CA ASP A 118 -61.90 -102.51 82.57
C ASP A 118 -61.27 -103.70 83.32
N SER A 119 -61.00 -103.49 84.62
CA SER A 119 -61.58 -104.28 85.72
C SER A 119 -61.17 -103.68 87.07
N ASP A 120 -62.14 -103.45 87.96
CA ASP A 120 -61.94 -103.14 89.38
C ASP A 120 -61.23 -104.30 90.08
N THR A 121 -59.89 -104.36 89.98
CA THR A 121 -59.06 -105.18 90.87
C THR A 121 -57.65 -104.59 90.99
N VAL A 122 -57.41 -103.88 92.09
CA VAL A 122 -56.06 -103.37 92.43
C VAL A 122 -55.24 -104.51 93.03
N ILE A 123 -54.32 -105.07 92.26
CA ILE A 123 -53.29 -106.00 92.75
C ILE A 123 -52.11 -105.17 93.25
N ILE A 124 -52.04 -104.92 94.56
CA ILE A 124 -50.88 -104.24 95.16
C ILE A 124 -49.69 -105.21 95.16
N THR A 125 -48.65 -104.88 94.38
CA THR A 125 -47.40 -105.67 94.33
C THR A 125 -46.57 -105.47 95.62
N LYS A 126 -45.67 -106.40 95.96
CA LYS A 126 -44.78 -106.26 97.14
C LYS A 126 -44.00 -104.94 97.11
N ASP A 127 -43.53 -104.54 95.93
CA ASP A 127 -42.85 -103.27 95.71
C ASP A 127 -43.76 -102.06 96.00
N ASP A 128 -45.06 -102.15 95.69
CA ASP A 128 -45.98 -101.05 95.96
C ASP A 128 -46.36 -101.00 97.45
N MET A 129 -46.43 -102.14 98.13
CA MET A 129 -46.51 -102.20 99.60
C MET A 129 -45.25 -101.62 100.28
N GLU A 130 -44.06 -101.89 99.74
CA GLU A 130 -42.80 -101.36 100.25
C GLU A 130 -42.67 -99.86 99.97
N LYS A 131 -43.07 -99.37 98.79
CA LYS A 131 -43.14 -97.93 98.49
C LYS A 131 -44.17 -97.20 99.36
N ILE A 132 -45.30 -97.84 99.70
CA ILE A 132 -46.27 -97.27 100.65
C ILE A 132 -45.68 -97.23 102.06
N LYS A 133 -44.93 -98.25 102.49
CA LYS A 133 -44.20 -98.26 103.77
C LYS A 133 -43.07 -97.22 103.81
N GLU A 134 -42.30 -97.04 102.74
CA GLU A 134 -41.23 -96.05 102.67
C GLU A 134 -41.77 -94.62 102.60
N ARG A 135 -42.92 -94.40 101.95
CA ARG A 135 -43.59 -93.09 101.90
C ARG A 135 -44.38 -92.75 103.17
N SER A 136 -44.73 -93.74 104.01
CA SER A 136 -45.45 -93.53 105.26
C SER A 136 -44.54 -93.23 106.46
N VAL A 137 -43.21 -93.37 106.30
CA VAL A 137 -42.24 -92.86 107.29
C VAL A 137 -42.17 -91.33 107.17
N ILE A 138 -42.55 -90.62 108.23
CA ILE A 138 -42.46 -89.16 108.30
C ILE A 138 -40.99 -88.78 108.51
N LEU A 139 -40.25 -88.54 107.43
CA LEU A 139 -38.89 -87.98 107.49
C LEU A 139 -38.94 -86.49 107.85
N THR A 140 -38.01 -86.06 108.71
CA THR A 140 -37.83 -84.63 109.03
C THR A 140 -37.34 -83.84 107.81
N GLU A 141 -37.65 -82.54 107.77
CA GLU A 141 -37.35 -81.65 106.63
C GLU A 141 -35.84 -81.61 106.29
N GLU A 142 -34.99 -81.69 107.32
CA GLU A 142 -33.54 -81.76 107.18
C GLU A 142 -33.06 -83.01 106.44
N GLN A 143 -33.68 -84.18 106.71
CA GLN A 143 -33.33 -85.44 106.04
C GLN A 143 -33.78 -85.45 104.58
N ARG A 144 -34.93 -84.82 104.25
CA ARG A 144 -35.36 -84.60 102.85
C ARG A 144 -34.39 -83.73 102.08
N LEU A 145 -33.87 -82.68 102.71
CA LEU A 145 -32.93 -81.73 102.10
C LEU A 145 -31.56 -82.38 101.87
N ALA A 146 -31.10 -83.19 102.83
CA ALA A 146 -29.86 -83.98 102.68
C ALA A 146 -29.96 -84.99 101.53
N LEU A 147 -31.08 -85.71 101.41
CA LEU A 147 -31.30 -86.69 100.34
C LEU A 147 -31.42 -86.02 98.96
N LYS A 148 -32.04 -84.84 98.90
CA LYS A 148 -32.11 -84.02 97.68
C LYS A 148 -30.73 -83.50 97.28
N LYS A 149 -29.95 -82.96 98.23
CA LYS A 149 -28.56 -82.53 97.99
C LYS A 149 -27.68 -83.68 97.53
N HIS A 150 -27.84 -84.87 98.10
CA HIS A 150 -27.09 -86.06 97.66
C HIS A 150 -27.45 -86.45 96.23
N LYS A 151 -28.75 -86.50 95.88
CA LYS A 151 -29.20 -86.77 94.50
C LYS A 151 -28.76 -85.69 93.51
N GLU A 152 -28.73 -84.43 93.91
CA GLU A 152 -28.27 -83.32 93.09
C GLU A 152 -26.75 -83.39 92.87
N ALA A 153 -25.97 -83.68 93.92
CA ALA A 153 -24.53 -83.91 93.81
C ALA A 153 -24.19 -85.12 92.94
N GLU A 154 -24.99 -86.19 92.97
CA GLU A 154 -24.82 -87.34 92.10
C GLU A 154 -25.11 -87.00 90.64
N ARG A 155 -26.21 -86.26 90.37
CA ARG A 155 -26.54 -85.74 89.04
C ARG A 155 -25.44 -84.81 88.53
N ASP A 156 -24.91 -83.94 89.38
CA ASP A 156 -23.82 -83.03 89.02
C ASP A 156 -22.53 -83.78 88.70
N ARG A 157 -22.22 -84.87 89.42
CA ARG A 157 -21.09 -85.76 89.09
C ARG A 157 -21.27 -86.43 87.73
N ILE A 158 -22.45 -86.97 87.45
CA ILE A 158 -22.78 -87.61 86.17
C ILE A 158 -22.75 -86.57 85.02
N HIS A 159 -23.22 -85.34 85.26
CA HIS A 159 -23.29 -84.27 84.27
C HIS A 159 -22.04 -83.37 84.19
N ALA A 160 -21.03 -83.56 85.04
CA ALA A 160 -19.82 -82.73 85.07
C ALA A 160 -19.10 -82.71 83.71
N VAL A 161 -18.93 -83.89 83.09
CA VAL A 161 -18.26 -84.03 81.79
C VAL A 161 -19.09 -83.36 80.67
N ALA A 162 -20.42 -83.45 80.72
CA ALA A 162 -21.30 -82.80 79.76
C ALA A 162 -21.30 -81.28 79.91
N ASN A 163 -21.28 -80.76 81.15
CA ASN A 163 -21.22 -79.34 81.44
C ASN A 163 -19.88 -78.71 81.00
N GLN A 164 -18.76 -79.42 81.17
CA GLN A 164 -17.46 -78.98 80.66
C GLN A 164 -17.44 -78.90 79.12
N ARG A 165 -18.01 -79.89 78.43
CA ARG A 165 -18.17 -79.85 76.96
C ARG A 165 -19.05 -78.68 76.51
N LYS A 166 -20.15 -78.41 77.23
CA LYS A 166 -21.02 -77.25 76.95
C LYS A 166 -20.31 -75.92 77.15
N GLN A 167 -19.51 -75.78 78.21
CA GLN A 167 -18.70 -74.59 78.46
C GLN A 167 -17.60 -74.40 77.40
N MET A 168 -16.95 -75.47 76.96
CA MET A 168 -15.98 -75.41 75.87
C MET A 168 -16.63 -75.01 74.54
N MET A 169 -17.82 -75.54 74.24
CA MET A 169 -18.59 -75.14 73.06
C MET A 169 -19.01 -73.66 73.11
N LEU A 170 -19.44 -73.16 74.27
CA LEU A 170 -19.74 -71.75 74.48
C LEU A 170 -18.52 -70.84 74.30
N LYS A 171 -17.34 -71.26 74.80
CA LYS A 171 -16.09 -70.52 74.59
C LYS A 171 -15.67 -70.53 73.12
N MET A 172 -15.73 -71.68 72.45
CA MET A 172 -15.47 -71.79 71.01
C MET A 172 -16.46 -70.98 70.18
N GLU A 173 -17.74 -70.90 70.57
CA GLU A 173 -18.76 -70.11 69.88
C GLU A 173 -18.54 -68.60 70.09
N ALA A 174 -18.13 -68.18 71.30
CA ALA A 174 -17.73 -66.79 71.56
C ALA A 174 -16.47 -66.40 70.77
N GLU A 175 -15.48 -67.29 70.66
CA GLU A 175 -14.30 -67.08 69.81
C GLU A 175 -14.64 -67.08 68.32
N ARG A 176 -15.56 -67.96 67.88
CA ARG A 176 -16.06 -67.98 66.51
C ARG A 176 -16.83 -66.70 66.18
N ARG A 177 -17.64 -66.16 67.09
CA ARG A 177 -18.29 -64.85 66.93
C ARG A 177 -17.30 -63.69 66.84
N LYS A 178 -16.24 -63.69 67.65
CA LYS A 178 -15.16 -62.69 67.56
C LYS A 178 -14.40 -62.76 66.22
N LYS A 179 -14.16 -63.98 65.70
CA LYS A 179 -13.47 -64.18 64.41
C LYS A 179 -14.38 -63.98 63.19
N SER A 180 -15.68 -64.28 63.31
CA SER A 180 -16.71 -64.09 62.27
C SER A 180 -17.28 -62.67 62.25
N GLY A 181 -16.87 -61.80 63.18
CA GLY A 181 -17.22 -60.38 63.23
C GLY A 181 -16.24 -59.45 62.49
N ARG A 182 -15.46 -59.98 61.54
CA ARG A 182 -14.70 -59.10 60.62
C ARG A 182 -15.73 -58.45 59.68
N LEU A 183 -15.90 -57.13 59.82
CA LEU A 183 -16.74 -56.34 58.93
C LEU A 183 -16.36 -56.63 57.47
N THR A 184 -17.38 -56.74 56.64
CA THR A 184 -17.25 -56.95 55.20
C THR A 184 -16.59 -55.72 54.57
N ASP A 185 -15.81 -55.86 53.49
CA ASP A 185 -15.15 -54.72 52.83
C ASP A 185 -16.13 -53.59 52.45
N ALA A 186 -17.37 -53.96 52.10
CA ALA A 186 -18.46 -53.01 51.86
C ALA A 186 -18.90 -52.25 53.13
N GLU A 187 -18.85 -52.88 54.30
CA GLU A 187 -19.17 -52.26 55.59
C GLU A 187 -18.02 -51.36 56.05
N ILE A 188 -16.77 -51.73 55.79
CA ILE A 188 -15.59 -50.89 56.04
C ILE A 188 -15.65 -49.62 55.18
N LEU A 189 -15.95 -49.74 53.89
CA LEU A 189 -16.11 -48.59 52.99
C LEU A 189 -17.28 -47.69 53.40
N ARG A 190 -18.38 -48.28 53.88
CA ARG A 190 -19.51 -47.51 54.43
C ARG A 190 -19.10 -46.74 55.68
N MET A 191 -18.42 -47.39 56.63
CA MET A 191 -17.90 -46.72 57.81
C MET A 191 -16.92 -45.60 57.47
N GLN A 192 -15.97 -45.83 56.55
CA GLN A 192 -15.04 -44.78 56.11
C GLN A 192 -15.74 -43.60 55.44
N ASN A 193 -16.77 -43.86 54.63
CA ASN A 193 -17.58 -42.81 54.02
C ASN A 193 -18.40 -42.07 55.07
N GLU A 194 -19.00 -42.77 56.03
CA GLU A 194 -19.72 -42.18 57.15
C GLU A 194 -18.81 -41.35 58.05
N ASP A 195 -17.57 -41.79 58.27
CA ASP A 195 -16.60 -41.06 59.08
C ASP A 195 -16.06 -39.85 58.31
N ARG A 196 -15.89 -39.95 56.98
CA ARG A 196 -15.57 -38.80 56.13
C ARG A 196 -16.70 -37.78 56.12
N THR A 197 -17.95 -38.21 55.99
CA THR A 197 -19.11 -37.29 56.02
C THR A 197 -19.30 -36.67 57.39
N LYS A 198 -19.08 -37.42 58.48
CA LYS A 198 -19.06 -36.85 59.84
C LYS A 198 -17.92 -35.84 60.00
N ALA A 199 -16.72 -36.15 59.54
CA ALA A 199 -15.57 -35.23 59.61
C ALA A 199 -15.80 -33.96 58.79
N GLU A 200 -16.42 -34.08 57.61
CA GLU A 200 -16.75 -32.94 56.76
C GLU A 200 -17.91 -32.12 57.32
N ALA A 201 -18.91 -32.76 57.92
CA ALA A 201 -19.96 -32.08 58.65
C ALA A 201 -19.42 -31.32 59.87
N LEU A 202 -18.49 -31.92 60.62
CA LEU A 202 -17.80 -31.28 61.73
C LEU A 202 -16.97 -30.07 61.25
N ARG A 203 -16.18 -30.22 60.19
CA ARG A 203 -15.48 -29.07 59.57
C ARG A 203 -16.44 -27.97 59.14
N GLN A 204 -17.56 -28.32 58.51
CA GLN A 204 -18.54 -27.32 58.09
C GLN A 204 -19.15 -26.58 59.29
N MET A 205 -19.37 -27.28 60.41
CA MET A 205 -19.81 -26.67 61.66
C MET A 205 -18.74 -25.75 62.26
N GLU A 206 -17.46 -26.14 62.23
CA GLU A 206 -16.33 -25.32 62.67
C GLU A 206 -16.17 -24.05 61.81
N GLU A 207 -16.28 -24.16 60.48
CA GLU A 207 -16.23 -23.03 59.54
C GLU A 207 -17.42 -22.07 59.69
N ASN A 208 -18.55 -22.55 60.22
CA ASN A 208 -19.73 -21.74 60.50
C ASN A 208 -19.61 -20.91 61.79
N LEU A 209 -18.60 -21.17 62.63
CA LEU A 209 -18.30 -20.35 63.80
C LEU A 209 -17.85 -18.94 63.34
N ASP A 210 -18.24 -17.91 64.09
CA ASP A 210 -18.01 -16.53 63.65
C ASP A 210 -16.52 -16.12 63.62
N ASP A 211 -15.71 -16.66 64.52
CA ASP A 211 -14.25 -16.48 64.51
C ASP A 211 -13.60 -17.15 63.29
N ALA A 212 -14.07 -18.35 62.90
CA ALA A 212 -13.60 -19.01 61.69
C ALA A 212 -13.94 -18.19 60.43
N LYS A 213 -15.15 -17.61 60.37
CA LYS A 213 -15.52 -16.66 59.30
C LYS A 213 -14.67 -15.39 59.31
N LEU A 214 -14.30 -14.87 60.48
CA LEU A 214 -13.39 -13.73 60.60
C LEU A 214 -11.98 -14.08 60.10
N MET A 215 -11.45 -15.23 60.50
CA MET A 215 -10.16 -15.74 60.01
C MET A 215 -10.18 -15.95 58.49
N ASN A 216 -11.26 -16.49 57.94
CA ASN A 216 -11.45 -16.62 56.50
C ASN A 216 -11.49 -15.27 55.77
N ARG A 217 -12.10 -14.23 56.36
CA ARG A 217 -12.03 -12.86 55.83
C ARG A 217 -10.60 -12.33 55.81
N MET A 218 -9.84 -12.51 56.89
CA MET A 218 -8.43 -12.09 56.96
C MET A 218 -7.56 -12.84 55.95
N MET A 219 -7.77 -14.16 55.81
CA MET A 219 -7.05 -14.99 54.84
C MET A 219 -7.34 -14.54 53.39
N ASN A 220 -8.61 -14.28 53.07
CA ASN A 220 -9.00 -13.81 51.75
C ASN A 220 -8.44 -12.42 51.46
N TYR A 221 -8.45 -11.52 52.45
CA TYR A 221 -7.80 -10.21 52.31
C TYR A 221 -6.31 -10.35 52.04
N ALA A 222 -5.59 -11.17 52.81
CA ALA A 222 -4.17 -11.44 52.59
C ALA A 222 -3.89 -11.97 51.17
N ARG A 223 -4.70 -12.93 50.68
CA ARG A 223 -4.62 -13.41 49.29
C ARG A 223 -4.81 -12.30 48.26
N CYS A 224 -5.82 -11.45 48.45
CA CYS A 224 -6.08 -10.33 47.55
C CYS A 224 -4.95 -9.28 47.55
N VAL A 225 -4.37 -8.99 48.71
CA VAL A 225 -3.22 -8.07 48.83
C VAL A 225 -2.00 -8.63 48.12
N THR A 226 -1.67 -9.92 48.31
CA THR A 226 -0.55 -10.55 47.60
C THR A 226 -0.72 -10.50 46.08
N ILE A 227 -1.93 -10.73 45.57
CA ILE A 227 -2.21 -10.62 44.13
C ILE A 227 -2.08 -9.17 43.67
N ARG A 228 -2.57 -8.21 44.45
CA ARG A 228 -2.43 -6.78 44.14
C ARG A 228 -0.97 -6.34 44.07
N ASP A 229 -0.14 -6.79 45.00
CA ASP A 229 1.29 -6.46 45.01
C ASP A 229 2.00 -7.05 43.79
N GLY A 230 1.63 -8.28 43.39
CA GLY A 230 2.07 -8.87 42.12
C GLY A 230 1.65 -8.03 40.91
N GLN A 231 0.40 -7.58 40.85
CA GLN A 231 -0.10 -6.72 39.78
C GLN A 231 0.60 -5.35 39.73
N LEU A 232 0.94 -4.77 40.88
CA LEU A 232 1.72 -3.54 40.95
C LEU A 232 3.13 -3.73 40.40
N HIS A 233 3.77 -4.86 40.71
CA HIS A 233 5.07 -5.20 40.15
C HIS A 233 4.99 -5.38 38.63
N GLU A 234 4.03 -6.17 38.13
CA GLU A 234 3.79 -6.37 36.70
C GLU A 234 3.50 -5.06 35.96
N LYS A 235 2.72 -4.16 36.58
CA LYS A 235 2.46 -2.82 36.02
C LYS A 235 3.75 -2.00 35.93
N GLY A 236 4.57 -2.00 36.98
CA GLY A 236 5.87 -1.33 36.98
C GLY A 236 6.83 -1.90 35.94
N ASP A 237 6.83 -3.22 35.74
CA ASP A 237 7.61 -3.87 34.68
C ASP A 237 7.14 -3.42 33.29
N LYS A 238 5.82 -3.41 33.07
CA LYS A 238 5.20 -2.95 31.82
C LYS A 238 5.56 -1.50 31.51
N GLU A 239 5.49 -0.61 32.49
CA GLU A 239 5.89 0.79 32.33
C GLU A 239 7.37 0.91 31.93
N ARG A 240 8.26 0.10 32.53
CA ARG A 240 9.69 0.08 32.13
C ARG A 240 9.89 -0.44 30.71
N TRP A 241 9.17 -1.48 30.30
CA TRP A 241 9.21 -1.99 28.93
C TRP A 241 8.70 -0.94 27.92
N GLU A 242 7.60 -0.25 28.22
CA GLU A 242 7.07 0.83 27.39
C GLU A 242 8.07 2.00 27.28
N GLU A 243 8.75 2.36 28.36
CA GLU A 243 9.77 3.40 28.34
C GLU A 243 10.99 3.00 27.49
N GLN A 244 11.46 1.76 27.62
CA GLN A 244 12.55 1.25 26.78
C GLN A 244 12.18 1.20 25.30
N ASP A 245 10.95 0.78 24.97
CA ASP A 245 10.49 0.78 23.58
C ASP A 245 10.37 2.20 23.03
N LYS A 246 9.83 3.16 23.81
CA LYS A 246 9.84 4.58 23.44
C LYS A 246 11.26 5.08 23.18
N MET A 247 12.22 4.77 24.05
CA MET A 247 13.62 5.17 23.85
C MET A 247 14.22 4.55 22.58
N ARG A 248 13.91 3.28 22.30
CA ARG A 248 14.30 2.61 21.06
C ARG A 248 13.69 3.28 19.84
N TRP A 249 12.41 3.65 19.89
CA TRP A 249 11.74 4.40 18.83
C TRP A 249 12.33 5.79 18.63
N HIS A 250 12.60 6.52 19.70
CA HIS A 250 13.28 7.82 19.62
C HIS A 250 14.65 7.69 18.94
N HIS A 251 15.42 6.65 19.26
CA HIS A 251 16.69 6.38 18.61
C HIS A 251 16.54 6.08 17.11
N ILE A 252 15.59 5.23 16.73
CA ILE A 252 15.30 4.90 15.33
C ILE A 252 14.85 6.13 14.54
N MET A 253 13.99 6.96 15.14
CA MET A 253 13.52 8.21 14.53
C MET A 253 14.66 9.21 14.36
N GLU A 254 15.54 9.35 15.35
CA GLU A 254 16.70 10.23 15.26
C GLU A 254 17.71 9.73 14.20
N MET A 255 17.98 8.43 14.15
CA MET A 255 18.78 7.84 13.07
C MET A 255 18.19 8.13 11.69
N SER A 256 16.88 7.97 11.54
CA SER A 256 16.18 8.24 10.28
C SER A 256 16.25 9.72 9.89
N ARG A 257 16.13 10.62 10.88
CA ARG A 257 16.28 12.07 10.69
C ARG A 257 17.69 12.42 10.24
N VAL A 258 18.71 11.94 10.94
CA VAL A 258 20.13 12.16 10.61
C VAL A 258 20.46 11.60 9.22
N GLN A 259 19.93 10.42 8.89
CA GLN A 259 20.13 9.81 7.57
C GLN A 259 19.55 10.67 6.45
N LYS A 260 18.32 11.19 6.61
CA LYS A 260 17.71 12.11 5.64
C LYS A 260 18.48 13.41 5.48
N ILE A 261 19.01 13.97 6.58
CA ILE A 261 19.88 15.15 6.53
C ILE A 261 21.14 14.85 5.70
N LYS A 262 21.82 13.73 5.98
CA LYS A 262 22.99 13.30 5.21
C LYS A 262 22.67 13.10 3.73
N GLU A 263 21.53 12.50 3.40
CA GLU A 263 21.11 12.34 2.00
C GLU A 263 20.95 13.69 1.31
N HIS A 264 20.30 14.65 1.97
CA HIS A 264 20.17 16.01 1.47
C HIS A 264 21.53 16.70 1.27
N ASP A 265 22.41 16.62 2.28
CA ASP A 265 23.76 17.20 2.23
C ASP A 265 24.58 16.59 1.08
N THR A 266 24.51 15.26 0.87
CA THR A 266 25.20 14.62 -0.25
C THR A 266 24.63 15.03 -1.60
N ALA A 267 23.32 15.25 -1.70
CA ALA A 267 22.68 15.72 -2.93
C ALA A 267 23.08 17.18 -3.24
N GLU A 268 23.14 18.05 -2.22
CA GLU A 268 23.64 19.41 -2.37
C GLU A 268 25.12 19.45 -2.73
N ALA A 269 25.95 18.62 -2.09
CA ALA A 269 27.38 18.50 -2.42
C ALA A 269 27.58 18.07 -3.88
N ARG A 270 26.79 17.10 -4.37
CA ARG A 270 26.80 16.70 -5.80
C ARG A 270 26.41 17.87 -6.71
N LYS A 271 25.32 18.59 -6.40
CA LYS A 271 24.92 19.78 -7.17
C LYS A 271 26.02 20.84 -7.19
N LYS A 272 26.67 21.09 -6.05
CA LYS A 272 27.78 22.03 -5.91
C LYS A 272 28.98 21.60 -6.74
N TYR A 273 29.33 20.31 -6.72
CA TYR A 273 30.38 19.73 -7.57
C TYR A 273 30.11 19.97 -9.05
N PHE A 274 28.91 19.63 -9.55
CA PHE A 274 28.55 19.88 -10.95
C PHE A 274 28.56 21.38 -11.33
N ARG A 275 28.19 22.27 -10.41
CA ARG A 275 28.31 23.72 -10.63
C ARG A 275 29.78 24.15 -10.79
N TYR A 276 30.69 23.62 -9.98
CA TYR A 276 32.12 23.94 -10.10
C TYR A 276 32.72 23.38 -11.38
N GLU A 277 32.41 22.14 -11.73
CA GLU A 277 32.83 21.51 -12.99
C GLU A 277 32.32 22.30 -14.19
N GLY A 278 31.01 22.61 -14.22
CA GLY A 278 30.42 23.44 -15.28
C GLY A 278 31.07 24.83 -15.37
N ALA A 279 31.31 25.49 -14.23
CA ALA A 279 32.01 26.77 -14.20
C ALA A 279 33.48 26.67 -14.67
N ALA A 280 34.17 25.56 -14.39
CA ALA A 280 35.53 25.33 -14.85
C ALA A 280 35.59 25.16 -16.37
N VAL A 281 34.64 24.43 -16.96
CA VAL A 281 34.51 24.29 -18.42
C VAL A 281 34.26 25.65 -19.08
N ILE A 282 33.33 26.44 -18.55
CA ILE A 282 33.03 27.79 -19.09
C ILE A 282 34.26 28.69 -19.00
N ARG A 283 35.00 28.67 -17.88
CA ARG A 283 36.25 29.44 -17.76
C ARG A 283 37.28 29.03 -18.80
N LYS A 284 37.43 27.74 -19.08
CA LYS A 284 38.32 27.25 -20.16
C LYS A 284 37.87 27.76 -21.53
N GLN A 285 36.58 27.65 -21.85
CA GLN A 285 36.01 28.16 -23.11
C GLN A 285 36.19 29.67 -23.26
N MET A 286 36.04 30.44 -22.18
CA MET A 286 36.29 31.89 -22.21
C MET A 286 37.75 32.21 -22.51
N ALA A 287 38.69 31.49 -21.90
CA ALA A 287 40.12 31.66 -22.14
C ALA A 287 40.52 31.27 -23.58
N GLU A 288 39.95 30.18 -24.11
CA GLU A 288 40.12 29.76 -25.51
C GLU A 288 39.57 30.83 -26.47
N ASN A 289 38.36 31.32 -26.23
CA ASN A 289 37.76 32.39 -27.04
C ASN A 289 38.53 33.71 -26.97
N GLU A 290 39.10 34.05 -25.82
CA GLU A 290 39.97 35.23 -25.68
C GLU A 290 41.28 35.04 -26.46
N SER A 291 41.87 33.85 -26.41
CA SER A 291 43.07 33.51 -27.17
C SER A 291 42.80 33.58 -28.68
N MET A 292 41.68 33.03 -29.14
CA MET A 292 41.25 33.12 -30.54
C MET A 292 40.98 34.57 -30.97
N ARG A 293 40.41 35.41 -30.09
CA ARG A 293 40.25 36.85 -30.36
C ARG A 293 41.60 37.54 -30.56
N LYS A 294 42.57 37.29 -29.69
CA LYS A 294 43.93 37.84 -29.81
C LYS A 294 44.60 37.42 -31.13
N ILE A 295 44.51 36.13 -31.49
CA ILE A 295 45.03 35.63 -32.78
C ILE A 295 44.38 36.34 -33.97
N ASN A 296 43.06 36.52 -33.95
CA ASN A 296 42.35 37.21 -35.02
C ASN A 296 42.71 38.71 -35.10
N GLU A 297 42.92 39.35 -33.95
CA GLU A 297 43.41 40.74 -33.89
C GLU A 297 44.82 40.85 -34.48
N GLU A 298 45.72 39.91 -34.16
CA GLU A 298 47.06 39.84 -34.75
C GLU A 298 47.00 39.63 -36.28
N ILE A 299 46.12 38.76 -36.78
CA ILE A 299 45.90 38.53 -38.22
C ILE A 299 45.43 39.83 -38.89
N LYS A 300 44.41 40.50 -38.34
CA LYS A 300 43.91 41.78 -38.85
C LYS A 300 45.00 42.86 -38.86
N GLU A 301 45.84 42.90 -37.83
CA GLU A 301 46.95 43.84 -37.78
C GLU A 301 48.02 43.53 -38.84
N GLN A 302 48.32 42.25 -39.08
CA GLN A 302 49.20 41.82 -40.16
C GLN A 302 48.64 42.17 -41.54
N GLU A 303 47.35 41.93 -41.79
CA GLU A 303 46.65 42.34 -43.02
C GLU A 303 46.67 43.87 -43.19
N GLY A 304 46.34 44.62 -42.13
CA GLY A 304 46.41 46.07 -42.13
C GLY A 304 47.83 46.63 -42.36
N ARG A 305 48.88 45.92 -41.91
CA ARG A 305 50.27 46.24 -42.25
C ARG A 305 50.58 45.97 -43.73
N LYS A 306 50.08 44.87 -44.30
CA LYS A 306 50.26 44.56 -45.74
C LYS A 306 49.57 45.60 -46.62
N ILE A 307 48.31 45.93 -46.33
CA ILE A 307 47.55 46.96 -47.06
C ILE A 307 48.24 48.31 -46.99
N ARG A 308 48.75 48.72 -45.81
CA ARG A 308 49.52 49.97 -45.66
C ARG A 308 50.77 49.98 -46.53
N ARG A 309 51.57 48.91 -46.52
CA ARG A 309 52.78 48.81 -47.37
C ARG A 309 52.46 48.86 -48.85
N GLU A 310 51.40 48.18 -49.29
CA GLU A 310 50.95 48.23 -50.68
C GLU A 310 50.47 49.63 -51.06
N SER A 311 49.70 50.30 -50.19
CA SER A 311 49.26 51.67 -50.41
C SER A 311 50.43 52.66 -50.48
N GLU A 312 51.45 52.50 -49.62
CA GLU A 312 52.68 53.31 -49.68
C GLU A 312 53.47 53.07 -50.97
N ARG A 313 53.52 51.83 -51.46
CA ARG A 313 54.15 51.51 -52.75
C ARG A 313 53.41 52.18 -53.91
N MET A 314 52.09 52.02 -53.96
CA MET A 314 51.26 52.66 -54.99
C MET A 314 51.39 54.19 -54.96
N LEU A 315 51.42 54.80 -53.77
CA LEU A 315 51.60 56.26 -53.65
C LEU A 315 52.97 56.71 -54.17
N LYS A 316 54.04 55.94 -53.95
CA LYS A 316 55.36 56.24 -54.51
C LYS A 316 55.37 56.09 -56.03
N GLU A 317 54.77 55.04 -56.56
CA GLU A 317 54.63 54.84 -58.00
C GLU A 317 53.85 56.00 -58.65
N ASP A 318 52.77 56.45 -58.02
CA ASP A 318 52.00 57.62 -58.47
C ASP A 318 52.81 58.93 -58.41
N GLN A 319 53.62 59.12 -57.36
CA GLN A 319 54.54 60.26 -57.24
C GLN A 319 55.60 60.23 -58.35
N ASP A 320 56.23 59.08 -58.60
CA ASP A 320 57.23 58.92 -59.66
C ASP A 320 56.64 59.18 -61.05
N ILE A 321 55.41 58.71 -61.32
CA ILE A 321 54.68 59.00 -62.56
C ILE A 321 54.37 60.49 -62.68
N ALA A 322 53.92 61.14 -61.60
CA ALA A 322 53.65 62.57 -61.60
C ALA A 322 54.93 63.40 -61.83
N GLU A 323 56.05 63.01 -61.22
CA GLU A 323 57.35 63.64 -61.44
C GLU A 323 57.86 63.43 -62.88
N ALA A 324 57.75 62.22 -63.42
CA ALA A 324 58.08 61.92 -64.81
C ALA A 324 57.25 62.77 -65.79
N LYS A 325 55.94 62.92 -65.54
CA LYS A 325 55.06 63.81 -66.31
C LYS A 325 55.48 65.28 -66.18
N ARG A 326 55.87 65.76 -64.99
CA ARG A 326 56.38 67.13 -64.79
C ARG A 326 57.72 67.36 -65.52
N ILE A 327 58.61 66.38 -65.55
CA ILE A 327 59.88 66.46 -66.27
C ILE A 327 59.64 66.44 -67.77
N ALA A 328 58.77 65.55 -68.28
CA ALA A 328 58.40 65.50 -69.68
C ALA A 328 57.72 66.80 -70.14
N GLY A 329 56.80 67.35 -69.34
CA GLY A 329 56.18 68.66 -69.61
C GLY A 329 57.19 69.82 -69.62
N ARG A 330 58.19 69.80 -68.74
CA ARG A 330 59.28 70.80 -68.76
C ARG A 330 60.18 70.68 -69.99
N LYS A 331 60.54 69.46 -70.40
CA LYS A 331 61.33 69.23 -71.63
C LYS A 331 60.58 69.71 -72.86
N LEU A 332 59.30 69.35 -72.98
CA LEU A 332 58.43 69.81 -74.06
C LEU A 332 58.32 71.34 -74.08
N LEU A 333 58.19 71.99 -72.93
CA LEU A 333 58.15 73.46 -72.87
C LEU A 333 59.45 74.10 -73.36
N ILE A 334 60.61 73.53 -73.00
CA ILE A 334 61.92 74.01 -73.49
C ILE A 334 62.02 73.83 -75.01
N GLU A 335 61.54 72.72 -75.56
CA GLU A 335 61.52 72.47 -77.01
C GLU A 335 60.59 73.44 -77.74
N ILE A 336 59.40 73.74 -77.19
CA ILE A 336 58.47 74.72 -77.74
C ILE A 336 59.07 76.13 -77.69
N LEU A 337 59.72 76.51 -76.59
CA LEU A 337 60.38 77.82 -76.47
C LEU A 337 61.51 77.96 -77.50
N LYS A 338 62.36 76.94 -77.66
CA LYS A 338 63.40 76.93 -78.70
C LYS A 338 62.81 77.03 -80.10
N ALA A 339 61.76 76.28 -80.41
CA ALA A 339 61.11 76.35 -81.72
C ALA A 339 60.45 77.72 -81.98
N ASN A 340 59.92 78.37 -80.94
CA ASN A 340 59.40 79.74 -81.03
C ASN A 340 60.51 80.77 -81.21
N ASP A 341 61.64 80.63 -80.51
CA ASP A 341 62.82 81.48 -80.67
C ASP A 341 63.41 81.31 -82.07
N ASP A 342 63.56 80.08 -82.57
CA ASP A 342 64.02 79.78 -83.93
C ASP A 342 63.06 80.35 -84.99
N ALA A 343 61.74 80.24 -84.77
CA ALA A 343 60.73 80.83 -85.65
C ALA A 343 60.76 82.37 -85.61
N GLN A 344 61.04 82.96 -84.46
CA GLN A 344 61.18 84.40 -84.30
C GLN A 344 62.47 84.90 -84.95
N GLU A 345 63.59 84.19 -84.82
CA GLU A 345 64.83 84.48 -85.53
C GLU A 345 64.67 84.34 -87.05
N ALA A 346 63.99 83.29 -87.52
CA ALA A 346 63.68 83.13 -88.94
C ALA A 346 62.82 84.29 -89.47
N ARG A 347 61.87 84.78 -88.65
CA ARG A 347 61.05 85.95 -88.98
C ARG A 347 61.86 87.25 -88.99
N ILE A 348 62.84 87.41 -88.10
CA ILE A 348 63.74 88.57 -88.09
C ILE A 348 64.67 88.54 -89.31
N LYS A 349 65.30 87.40 -89.60
CA LYS A 349 66.14 87.21 -90.80
C LYS A 349 65.35 87.44 -92.10
N ALA A 350 64.12 86.95 -92.18
CA ALA A 350 63.24 87.23 -93.31
C ALA A 350 62.94 88.73 -93.46
N LYS A 351 62.70 89.45 -92.36
CA LYS A 351 62.53 90.91 -92.37
C LYS A 351 63.81 91.67 -92.73
N GLU A 352 64.99 91.17 -92.36
CA GLU A 352 66.28 91.76 -92.74
C GLU A 352 66.55 91.57 -94.23
N PHE A 353 66.26 90.38 -94.78
CA PHE A 353 66.26 90.14 -96.23
C PHE A 353 65.22 91.03 -96.95
N GLU A 354 64.02 91.20 -96.41
CA GLU A 354 63.02 92.13 -96.95
C GLU A 354 63.52 93.58 -96.96
N LYS A 355 64.17 94.05 -95.88
CA LYS A 355 64.72 95.41 -95.81
C LYS A 355 65.89 95.64 -96.77
N GLU A 356 66.74 94.64 -96.99
CA GLU A 356 67.82 94.71 -97.99
C GLU A 356 67.28 94.68 -99.43
N GLU A 357 66.26 93.87 -99.68
CA GLU A 357 65.52 93.84 -100.95
C GLU A 357 64.69 95.11 -101.19
N GLU A 358 64.20 95.75 -100.12
CA GLU A 358 63.43 97.00 -100.15
C GLU A 358 64.35 98.21 -100.35
N ALA A 359 65.55 98.22 -99.76
CA ALA A 359 66.57 99.24 -100.03
C ALA A 359 67.12 99.15 -101.47
N ARG A 360 67.27 97.93 -102.02
CA ARG A 360 67.60 97.71 -103.44
C ARG A 360 66.43 98.04 -104.38
N ARG A 361 65.19 97.82 -103.94
CA ARG A 361 63.98 98.23 -104.67
C ARG A 361 63.81 99.74 -104.68
N GLN A 362 63.99 100.46 -103.58
CA GLN A 362 63.76 101.91 -103.52
C GLN A 362 64.62 102.70 -104.50
N VAL A 363 65.86 102.24 -104.77
CA VAL A 363 66.74 102.83 -105.80
C VAL A 363 66.27 102.53 -107.23
N TYR A 364 65.70 101.35 -107.48
CA TYR A 364 65.17 100.92 -108.79
C TYR A 364 63.73 101.38 -109.05
N VAL A 365 62.93 101.59 -108.00
CA VAL A 365 61.51 101.97 -107.99
C VAL A 365 61.36 103.48 -108.21
N HIS A 366 62.25 104.32 -107.67
CA HIS A 366 62.26 105.76 -107.99
C HIS A 366 62.58 106.03 -109.49
N GLU A 367 63.27 105.12 -110.17
CA GLU A 367 63.58 105.18 -111.61
C GLU A 367 62.55 104.47 -112.50
N LYS A 368 61.68 103.63 -111.92
CA LYS A 368 60.65 102.81 -112.61
C LYS A 368 59.21 103.28 -112.36
N GLU A 369 58.91 103.96 -111.25
CA GLU A 369 57.58 104.56 -110.95
C GLU A 369 57.19 105.69 -111.91
N LYS A 370 58.17 106.37 -112.52
CA LYS A 370 57.92 107.30 -113.64
C LYS A 370 57.60 106.61 -114.97
N ARG A 371 57.73 105.28 -115.05
CA ARG A 371 57.59 104.48 -116.28
C ARG A 371 56.48 103.40 -116.19
N ASP A 372 56.08 102.98 -114.98
CA ASP A 372 55.15 101.86 -114.74
C ASP A 372 53.75 102.23 -114.21
N LEU A 373 53.46 103.50 -113.91
CA LEU A 373 52.08 103.96 -113.62
C LEU A 373 51.12 103.66 -114.80
N ALA A 374 51.67 103.47 -116.00
CA ALA A 374 50.93 103.13 -117.22
C ALA A 374 50.76 101.62 -117.49
N TYR A 375 51.36 100.72 -116.70
CA TYR A 375 51.31 99.26 -116.94
C TYR A 375 50.59 98.46 -115.84
N GLN A 376 50.37 99.04 -114.65
CA GLN A 376 49.78 98.32 -113.50
C GLN A 376 48.25 98.17 -113.52
N GLU A 377 47.51 98.84 -114.40
CA GLU A 377 46.06 98.60 -114.52
C GLU A 377 45.71 97.30 -115.29
N ALA A 378 46.70 96.59 -115.85
CA ALA A 378 46.45 95.48 -116.77
C ALA A 378 46.63 94.05 -116.20
N GLN A 379 47.27 93.85 -115.04
CA GLN A 379 47.68 92.50 -114.58
C GLN A 379 47.05 91.99 -113.27
N ASP A 380 46.08 92.69 -112.68
CA ASP A 380 45.38 92.24 -111.45
C ASP A 380 44.27 91.19 -111.66
N LYS A 381 44.18 90.61 -112.87
CA LYS A 381 43.17 89.56 -113.18
C LYS A 381 43.70 88.12 -113.10
N ILE A 382 45.01 87.89 -113.01
CA ILE A 382 45.61 86.55 -113.13
C ILE A 382 45.83 85.83 -111.78
N LYS A 383 45.71 86.53 -110.63
CA LYS A 383 45.98 85.92 -109.31
C LYS A 383 44.82 85.13 -108.70
N LYS A 384 43.62 85.13 -109.29
CA LYS A 384 42.43 84.42 -108.76
C LYS A 384 42.31 82.95 -109.17
N GLU A 385 43.19 82.44 -110.03
CA GLU A 385 43.07 81.06 -110.54
C GLU A 385 43.83 80.01 -109.72
N ARG A 386 44.76 80.39 -108.85
CA ARG A 386 45.60 79.43 -108.10
C ARG A 386 45.06 79.02 -106.73
N GLU A 387 43.90 79.52 -106.32
CA GLU A 387 43.31 79.24 -105.00
C GLU A 387 42.38 78.01 -104.99
N MET A 388 41.96 77.51 -106.17
CA MET A 388 40.99 76.41 -106.29
C MET A 388 41.60 74.99 -106.24
N GLU A 389 42.93 74.83 -106.30
CA GLU A 389 43.54 73.49 -106.36
C GLU A 389 43.82 72.85 -104.99
N THR A 390 43.81 73.59 -103.88
CA THR A 390 44.13 73.03 -102.55
C THR A 390 42.90 72.58 -101.74
N ALA A 391 41.68 72.82 -102.23
CA ALA A 391 40.44 72.37 -101.59
C ALA A 391 40.08 70.90 -101.93
N ARG A 392 40.55 70.37 -103.07
CA ARG A 392 40.12 69.07 -103.60
C ARG A 392 40.75 67.86 -102.90
N LEU A 393 41.92 68.03 -102.28
CA LEU A 393 42.67 66.94 -101.64
C LEU A 393 42.22 66.62 -100.20
N ARG A 394 41.53 67.54 -99.50
CA ARG A 394 40.97 67.28 -98.16
C ARG A 394 39.63 66.52 -98.19
N ALA A 395 38.79 66.77 -99.19
CA ALA A 395 37.47 66.14 -99.31
C ALA A 395 37.51 64.63 -99.63
N LEU A 396 38.64 64.11 -100.13
CA LEU A 396 38.78 62.69 -100.48
C LEU A 396 39.15 61.80 -99.27
N GLN A 397 39.83 62.36 -98.26
CA GLN A 397 40.24 61.63 -97.05
C GLN A 397 39.08 61.49 -96.04
N GLU A 398 38.21 62.50 -95.95
CA GLU A 398 37.03 62.51 -95.05
C GLU A 398 36.03 61.38 -95.39
N ARG A 399 35.79 61.13 -96.70
CA ARG A 399 34.91 60.05 -97.17
C ARG A 399 35.41 58.63 -96.89
N ALA A 400 36.70 58.44 -96.62
CA ALA A 400 37.26 57.12 -96.27
C ALA A 400 37.05 56.79 -94.79
N GLN A 401 37.04 57.80 -93.91
CA GLN A 401 36.79 57.64 -92.48
C GLN A 401 35.30 57.40 -92.18
N ASP A 402 34.39 58.01 -92.95
CA ASP A 402 32.93 57.80 -92.82
C ASP A 402 32.50 56.36 -93.10
N LYS A 403 33.18 55.66 -94.01
CA LYS A 403 32.84 54.26 -94.37
C LYS A 403 33.20 53.27 -93.26
N GLN A 404 34.25 53.54 -92.48
CA GLN A 404 34.64 52.70 -91.36
C GLN A 404 33.69 52.90 -90.15
N ALA A 405 33.26 54.14 -89.90
CA ALA A 405 32.28 54.47 -88.86
C ALA A 405 30.91 53.79 -89.07
N VAL A 406 30.49 53.58 -90.33
CA VAL A 406 29.25 52.85 -90.65
C VAL A 406 29.37 51.34 -90.36
N ILE A 407 30.54 50.74 -90.59
CA ILE A 407 30.78 49.31 -90.32
C ILE A 407 30.82 49.05 -88.80
N ASP A 408 31.42 49.96 -88.03
CA ASP A 408 31.48 49.86 -86.57
C ASP A 408 30.11 50.10 -85.92
N GLY A 409 29.27 50.96 -86.51
CA GLY A 409 27.87 51.14 -86.10
C GLY A 409 27.02 49.87 -86.26
N VAL A 410 27.21 49.12 -87.35
CA VAL A 410 26.49 47.85 -87.58
C VAL A 410 26.97 46.72 -86.64
N ARG A 411 28.27 46.71 -86.26
CA ARG A 411 28.79 45.77 -85.25
C ARG A 411 28.29 46.09 -83.85
N ALA A 412 28.21 47.37 -83.49
CA ALA A 412 27.68 47.81 -82.20
C ALA A 412 26.21 47.41 -82.02
N LEU A 413 25.39 47.55 -83.07
CA LEU A 413 23.98 47.16 -83.02
C LEU A 413 23.79 45.64 -82.85
N ARG A 414 24.60 44.78 -83.51
CA ARG A 414 24.52 43.33 -83.29
C ARG A 414 24.95 42.91 -81.88
N VAL A 415 25.99 43.54 -81.34
CA VAL A 415 26.43 43.27 -79.96
C VAL A 415 25.38 43.71 -78.95
N GLN A 416 24.70 44.85 -79.20
CA GLN A 416 23.58 45.29 -78.38
C GLN A 416 22.38 44.35 -78.46
N GLU A 417 22.00 43.87 -79.66
CA GLU A 417 20.91 42.91 -79.83
C GLU A 417 21.19 41.54 -79.19
N GLU A 418 22.42 41.02 -79.29
CA GLU A 418 22.81 39.76 -78.64
C GLU A 418 22.82 39.90 -77.10
N HIS A 419 23.33 41.02 -76.56
CA HIS A 419 23.23 41.30 -75.13
C HIS A 419 21.78 41.47 -74.65
N GLU A 420 20.91 42.07 -75.46
CA GLU A 420 19.49 42.21 -75.13
C GLU A 420 18.76 40.85 -75.13
N ARG A 421 19.12 39.95 -76.05
CA ARG A 421 18.60 38.57 -76.08
C ARG A 421 19.06 37.78 -74.87
N GLU A 422 20.36 37.81 -74.54
CA GLU A 422 20.90 37.16 -73.36
C GLU A 422 20.29 37.71 -72.06
N TRP A 423 20.05 39.02 -72.01
CA TRP A 423 19.41 39.66 -70.86
C TRP A 423 17.95 39.21 -70.71
N ARG A 424 17.17 39.18 -71.80
CA ARG A 424 15.79 38.64 -71.80
C ARG A 424 15.72 37.15 -71.50
N GLU A 425 16.74 36.37 -71.85
CA GLU A 425 16.83 34.96 -71.47
C GLU A 425 17.17 34.76 -70.00
N LYS A 426 18.09 35.56 -69.44
CA LYS A 426 18.42 35.54 -68.01
C LYS A 426 17.22 35.97 -67.15
N GLU A 427 16.53 37.05 -67.51
CA GLU A 427 15.31 37.50 -66.82
C GLU A 427 14.21 36.43 -66.84
N ARG A 428 13.98 35.77 -67.99
CA ARG A 428 13.02 34.66 -68.09
C ARG A 428 13.40 33.47 -67.22
N ALA A 429 14.68 33.09 -67.22
CA ALA A 429 15.18 31.98 -66.42
C ALA A 429 15.14 32.28 -64.90
N GLU A 430 15.41 33.52 -64.51
CA GLU A 430 15.30 33.97 -63.12
C GLU A 430 13.83 34.02 -62.67
N ALA A 431 12.93 34.55 -63.50
CA ALA A 431 11.49 34.54 -63.24
C ALA A 431 10.94 33.11 -63.11
N GLU A 432 11.39 32.17 -63.94
CA GLU A 432 10.99 30.77 -63.87
C GLU A 432 11.51 30.08 -62.60
N LYS A 433 12.78 30.32 -62.22
CA LYS A 433 13.34 29.81 -60.94
C LYS A 433 12.58 30.33 -59.73
N ILE A 434 12.24 31.62 -59.75
CA ILE A 434 11.44 32.24 -58.69
C ILE A 434 10.04 31.61 -58.64
N ARG A 435 9.39 31.40 -59.80
CA ARG A 435 8.08 30.74 -59.87
C ARG A 435 8.13 29.33 -59.30
N LEU A 436 9.12 28.52 -59.70
CA LEU A 436 9.32 27.16 -59.19
C LEU A 436 9.57 27.15 -57.68
N MET A 437 10.39 28.06 -57.16
CA MET A 437 10.59 28.19 -55.71
C MET A 437 9.29 28.52 -54.96
N TYR A 438 8.45 29.40 -55.51
CA TYR A 438 7.16 29.70 -54.89
C TYR A 438 6.18 28.53 -54.96
N GLU A 439 6.16 27.78 -56.05
CA GLU A 439 5.36 26.55 -56.19
C GLU A 439 5.82 25.46 -55.19
N ASP A 440 7.13 25.29 -55.00
CA ASP A 440 7.70 24.38 -54.02
C ASP A 440 7.39 24.80 -52.58
N LEU A 441 7.52 26.10 -52.29
CA LEU A 441 7.17 26.65 -50.98
C LEU A 441 5.66 26.49 -50.68
N ALA A 442 4.81 26.66 -51.68
CA ALA A 442 3.36 26.44 -51.56
C ALA A 442 3.04 24.96 -51.29
N ARG A 443 3.67 24.03 -52.01
CA ARG A 443 3.53 22.59 -51.77
C ARG A 443 3.99 22.20 -50.37
N ALA A 444 5.16 22.65 -49.93
CA ALA A 444 5.69 22.38 -48.59
C ALA A 444 4.78 22.92 -47.48
N ARG A 445 4.17 24.10 -47.68
CA ARG A 445 3.20 24.67 -46.73
C ARG A 445 1.92 23.83 -46.65
N GLU A 446 1.41 23.33 -47.77
CA GLU A 446 0.21 22.49 -47.76
C GLU A 446 0.49 21.11 -47.15
N GLU A 447 1.65 20.52 -47.43
CA GLU A 447 2.11 19.29 -46.77
C GLU A 447 2.26 19.47 -45.26
N GLN A 448 2.85 20.59 -44.82
CA GLN A 448 2.97 20.92 -43.39
C GLN A 448 1.59 21.07 -42.73
N LYS A 449 0.65 21.72 -43.41
CA LYS A 449 -0.73 21.90 -42.93
C LYS A 449 -1.44 20.55 -42.83
N ILE A 450 -1.33 19.69 -43.84
CA ILE A 450 -1.92 18.34 -43.85
C ILE A 450 -1.31 17.49 -42.73
N TYR A 451 0.01 17.53 -42.56
CA TYR A 451 0.70 16.81 -41.48
C TYR A 451 0.21 17.26 -40.10
N LYS A 452 0.09 18.59 -39.89
CA LYS A 452 -0.42 19.15 -38.64
C LYS A 452 -1.89 18.75 -38.39
N LEU A 453 -2.72 18.76 -39.43
CA LEU A 453 -4.12 18.30 -39.33
C LEU A 453 -4.21 16.82 -38.98
N LYS A 454 -3.38 15.97 -39.59
CA LYS A 454 -3.31 14.55 -39.28
C LYS A 454 -2.88 14.31 -37.84
N LEU A 455 -1.83 15.00 -37.38
CA LEU A 455 -1.37 14.88 -36.00
C LEU A 455 -2.46 15.28 -34.99
N LEU A 456 -3.18 16.37 -35.26
CA LEU A 456 -4.32 16.79 -34.42
C LEU A 456 -5.47 15.77 -34.45
N ALA A 457 -5.75 15.17 -35.60
CA ALA A 457 -6.76 14.12 -35.71
C ALA A 457 -6.36 12.86 -34.92
N ASP A 458 -5.09 12.43 -35.03
CA ASP A 458 -4.55 11.28 -34.28
C ASP A 458 -4.59 11.55 -32.76
N GLN A 459 -4.20 12.75 -32.32
CA GLN A 459 -4.31 13.17 -30.92
C GLN A 459 -5.76 13.15 -30.42
N ALA A 460 -6.70 13.68 -31.20
CA ALA A 460 -8.11 13.66 -30.84
C ALA A 460 -8.67 12.23 -30.74
N GLN A 461 -8.22 11.31 -31.60
CA GLN A 461 -8.60 9.90 -31.52
C GLN A 461 -8.03 9.24 -30.26
N GLU A 462 -6.76 9.48 -29.93
CA GLU A 462 -6.13 8.96 -28.71
C GLU A 462 -6.84 9.48 -27.45
N GLU A 463 -7.17 10.78 -27.41
CA GLU A 463 -7.94 11.40 -26.33
C GLU A 463 -9.33 10.78 -26.19
N GLN A 464 -10.04 10.53 -27.29
CA GLN A 464 -11.33 9.84 -27.25
C GLN A 464 -11.20 8.41 -26.71
N ILE A 465 -10.22 7.64 -27.18
CA ILE A 465 -9.98 6.28 -26.70
C ILE A 465 -9.66 6.28 -25.20
N ALA A 466 -8.82 7.19 -24.75
CA ALA A 466 -8.48 7.35 -23.34
C ALA A 466 -9.72 7.72 -22.51
N TYR A 467 -10.53 8.67 -23.00
CA TYR A 467 -11.78 9.07 -22.37
C TYR A 467 -12.75 7.89 -22.21
N TYR A 468 -12.99 7.12 -23.27
CA TYR A 468 -13.88 5.96 -23.20
C TYR A 468 -13.35 4.87 -22.27
N ARG A 469 -12.04 4.62 -22.26
CA ARG A 469 -11.41 3.67 -21.31
C ARG A 469 -11.62 4.11 -19.86
N ILE A 470 -11.45 5.40 -19.56
CA ILE A 470 -11.68 5.95 -18.23
C ILE A 470 -13.17 5.88 -17.86
N ALA A 471 -14.07 6.22 -18.77
CA ALA A 471 -15.50 6.14 -18.54
C ALA A 471 -15.95 4.69 -18.27
N GLN A 472 -15.39 3.72 -19.00
CA GLN A 472 -15.65 2.29 -18.77
C GLN A 472 -15.13 1.83 -17.40
N SER A 473 -13.93 2.23 -17.00
CA SER A 473 -13.37 1.85 -15.69
C SER A 473 -14.16 2.49 -14.54
N GLN A 474 -14.59 3.74 -14.69
CA GLN A 474 -15.47 4.41 -13.73
C GLN A 474 -16.83 3.71 -13.63
N LYS A 475 -17.44 3.35 -14.77
CA LYS A 475 -18.70 2.61 -14.78
C LYS A 475 -18.57 1.23 -14.11
N ALA A 476 -17.47 0.52 -14.36
CA ALA A 476 -17.18 -0.76 -13.71
C ALA A 476 -16.99 -0.61 -12.20
N ALA A 477 -16.25 0.41 -11.76
CA ALA A 477 -16.05 0.72 -10.35
C ALA A 477 -17.37 1.06 -9.64
N LEU A 478 -18.27 1.79 -10.31
CA LEU A 478 -19.58 2.16 -9.77
C LEU A 478 -20.50 0.92 -9.64
N ILE A 479 -20.47 0.02 -10.63
CA ILE A 479 -21.19 -1.26 -10.56
C ILE A 479 -20.66 -2.13 -9.42
N GLU A 480 -19.35 -2.23 -9.26
CA GLU A 480 -18.73 -3.01 -8.20
C GLU A 480 -19.03 -2.43 -6.81
N ALA A 481 -18.94 -1.10 -6.65
CA ALA A 481 -19.31 -0.41 -5.41
C ALA A 481 -20.79 -0.64 -5.05
N ARG A 482 -21.69 -0.60 -6.05
CA ARG A 482 -23.10 -0.94 -5.86
C ARG A 482 -23.28 -2.38 -5.43
N ARG A 483 -22.58 -3.33 -6.06
CA ARG A 483 -22.61 -4.75 -5.70
C ARG A 483 -22.13 -4.98 -4.26
N GLN A 484 -21.07 -4.30 -3.85
CA GLN A 484 -20.56 -4.37 -2.46
C GLN A 484 -21.56 -3.78 -1.46
N ALA A 485 -22.21 -2.66 -1.80
CA ALA A 485 -23.25 -2.06 -0.97
C ALA A 485 -24.47 -2.98 -0.83
N GLU A 486 -24.93 -3.61 -1.92
CA GLU A 486 -26.01 -4.60 -1.92
C GLU A 486 -25.64 -5.83 -1.08
N ALA A 487 -24.42 -6.36 -1.22
CA ALA A 487 -23.93 -7.49 -0.42
C ALA A 487 -23.83 -7.14 1.08
N ALA A 488 -23.35 -5.95 1.42
CA ALA A 488 -23.30 -5.47 2.80
C ALA A 488 -24.71 -5.28 3.38
N HIS A 489 -25.64 -4.75 2.58
CA HIS A 489 -27.04 -4.62 2.98
C HIS A 489 -27.68 -6.00 3.23
N GLU A 490 -27.44 -6.97 2.35
CA GLU A 490 -27.95 -8.33 2.52
C GLU A 490 -27.34 -9.02 3.76
N ALA A 491 -26.06 -8.81 4.03
CA ALA A 491 -25.41 -9.30 5.25
C ALA A 491 -26.03 -8.68 6.51
N ASN A 492 -26.36 -7.38 6.48
CA ASN A 492 -27.04 -6.70 7.59
C ASN A 492 -28.47 -7.22 7.79
N ILE A 493 -29.21 -7.53 6.73
CA ILE A 493 -30.53 -8.17 6.82
C ILE A 493 -30.40 -9.54 7.48
N LYS A 494 -29.46 -10.39 7.03
CA LYS A 494 -29.21 -11.71 7.62
C LYS A 494 -28.83 -11.63 9.09
N ASN A 495 -28.00 -10.65 9.46
CA ASN A 495 -27.64 -10.39 10.86
C ASN A 495 -28.88 -9.99 11.68
N LYS A 496 -29.67 -9.03 11.19
CA LYS A 496 -30.93 -8.62 11.82
C LYS A 496 -31.86 -9.81 12.04
N GLU A 497 -32.05 -10.67 11.05
CA GLU A 497 -32.87 -11.88 11.16
C GLU A 497 -32.31 -12.86 12.21
N ALA A 498 -30.99 -13.04 12.26
CA ALA A 498 -30.35 -13.88 13.27
C ALA A 498 -30.56 -13.33 14.69
N VAL A 499 -30.44 -12.01 14.88
CA VAL A 499 -30.70 -11.35 16.16
C VAL A 499 -32.16 -11.49 16.57
N ILE A 500 -33.11 -11.32 15.64
CA ILE A 500 -34.55 -11.52 15.91
C ILE A 500 -34.80 -12.97 16.36
N LYS A 501 -34.27 -13.96 15.63
CA LYS A 501 -34.38 -15.38 16.02
C LYS A 501 -33.76 -15.64 17.39
N GLN A 502 -32.64 -15.01 17.72
CA GLN A 502 -32.01 -15.14 19.03
C GLN A 502 -32.89 -14.54 20.15
N ILE A 503 -33.53 -13.39 19.90
CA ILE A 503 -34.48 -12.77 20.84
C ILE A 503 -35.68 -13.69 21.04
N GLU A 504 -36.25 -14.24 19.97
CA GLU A 504 -37.37 -15.18 20.03
C GLU A 504 -37.01 -16.45 20.82
N GLN A 505 -35.85 -17.06 20.55
CA GLN A 505 -35.38 -18.23 21.29
C GLN A 505 -35.15 -17.91 22.78
N ASN A 506 -34.60 -16.74 23.09
CA ASN A 506 -34.42 -16.32 24.47
C ASN A 506 -35.77 -16.04 25.16
N ALA A 507 -36.73 -15.45 24.46
CA ALA A 507 -38.09 -15.24 24.97
C ALA A 507 -38.79 -16.58 25.23
N GLU A 508 -38.66 -17.55 24.31
CA GLU A 508 -39.20 -18.90 24.48
C GLU A 508 -38.57 -19.62 25.67
N LYS A 509 -37.24 -19.54 25.82
CA LYS A 509 -36.52 -20.10 26.99
C LYS A 509 -37.01 -19.47 28.30
N ARG A 510 -37.21 -18.15 28.35
CA ARG A 510 -37.78 -17.48 29.54
C ARG A 510 -39.21 -17.94 29.81
N ALA A 511 -40.04 -18.03 28.78
CA ALA A 511 -41.42 -18.51 28.90
C ALA A 511 -41.49 -19.98 29.35
N ARG A 512 -40.55 -20.82 28.90
CA ARG A 512 -40.42 -22.22 29.33
C ARG A 512 -39.98 -22.30 30.79
N ALA A 513 -38.93 -21.59 31.18
CA ALA A 513 -38.48 -21.54 32.58
C ALA A 513 -39.56 -20.97 33.51
N PHE A 514 -40.37 -20.01 33.04
CA PHE A 514 -41.50 -19.50 33.82
C PHE A 514 -42.61 -20.56 33.97
N ARG A 515 -42.93 -21.30 32.90
CA ARG A 515 -43.88 -22.43 32.95
C ARG A 515 -43.40 -23.53 33.89
N GLU A 516 -42.13 -23.93 33.79
CA GLU A 516 -41.52 -24.93 34.68
C GLU A 516 -41.60 -24.51 36.15
N LYS A 517 -41.26 -23.24 36.47
CA LYS A 517 -41.43 -22.72 37.84
C LYS A 517 -42.88 -22.73 38.32
N PHE A 518 -43.83 -22.41 37.43
CA PHE A 518 -45.25 -22.44 37.77
C PHE A 518 -45.73 -23.88 38.02
N GLU A 519 -45.33 -24.83 37.16
CA GLU A 519 -45.61 -26.25 37.32
C GLU A 519 -44.98 -26.84 38.58
N GLU A 520 -43.75 -26.45 38.92
CA GLU A 520 -43.09 -26.81 40.17
C GLU A 520 -43.87 -26.26 41.38
N GLY A 521 -44.34 -25.01 41.30
CA GLY A 521 -45.20 -24.40 42.31
C GLY A 521 -46.54 -25.12 42.48
N GLU A 522 -47.18 -25.54 41.38
CA GLU A 522 -48.40 -26.36 41.40
C GLU A 522 -48.15 -27.76 41.96
N ARG A 523 -47.05 -28.43 41.58
CA ARG A 523 -46.66 -29.74 42.14
C ARG A 523 -46.42 -29.63 43.64
N LEU A 524 -45.76 -28.58 44.11
CA LEU A 524 -45.54 -28.34 45.54
C LEU A 524 -46.86 -28.13 46.27
N ARG A 525 -47.78 -27.31 45.73
CA ARG A 525 -49.12 -27.12 46.29
C ARG A 525 -49.93 -28.42 46.33
N GLN A 526 -49.83 -29.25 45.29
CA GLN A 526 -50.48 -30.57 45.24
C GLN A 526 -49.89 -31.52 46.30
N GLN A 527 -48.57 -31.57 46.46
CA GLN A 527 -47.93 -32.38 47.50
C GLN A 527 -48.37 -31.96 48.90
N ILE A 528 -48.37 -30.65 49.20
CA ILE A 528 -48.86 -30.11 50.47
C ILE A 528 -50.35 -30.48 50.69
N ARG A 529 -51.17 -30.40 49.64
CA ARG A 529 -52.59 -30.78 49.72
C ARG A 529 -52.79 -32.27 50.00
N VAL A 530 -52.02 -33.13 49.34
CA VAL A 530 -52.05 -34.59 49.57
C VAL A 530 -51.59 -34.93 50.98
N GLU A 531 -50.51 -34.32 51.48
CA GLU A 531 -50.06 -34.51 52.85
C GLU A 531 -51.10 -34.04 53.88
N LYS A 532 -51.74 -32.89 53.63
CA LYS A 532 -52.81 -32.40 54.50
C LYS A 532 -53.97 -33.37 54.59
N LEU A 533 -54.45 -33.86 53.45
CA LEU A 533 -55.51 -34.88 53.39
C LEU A 533 -55.10 -36.16 54.12
N ARG A 534 -53.85 -36.61 53.94
CA ARG A 534 -53.33 -37.79 54.64
C ARG A 534 -53.30 -37.61 56.16
N LEU A 535 -52.93 -36.42 56.64
CA LEU A 535 -52.94 -36.09 58.07
C LEU A 535 -54.37 -35.97 58.63
N GLU A 536 -55.31 -35.44 57.84
CA GLU A 536 -56.74 -35.42 58.17
C GLU A 536 -57.32 -36.85 58.29
N ASP A 537 -56.97 -37.73 57.35
CA ASP A 537 -57.30 -39.16 57.36
C ASP A 537 -56.77 -39.87 58.62
N ILE A 538 -55.51 -39.60 58.99
CA ILE A 538 -54.89 -40.17 60.19
C ILE A 538 -55.59 -39.67 61.45
N LYS A 539 -55.92 -38.37 61.49
CA LYS A 539 -56.68 -37.76 62.59
C LYS A 539 -58.06 -38.42 62.74
N GLU A 540 -58.79 -38.63 61.65
CA GLU A 540 -60.06 -39.36 61.70
C GLU A 540 -59.92 -40.81 62.15
N ARG A 541 -58.91 -41.53 61.67
CA ARG A 541 -58.65 -42.91 62.12
C ARG A 541 -58.37 -42.96 63.62
N LYS A 542 -57.57 -42.02 64.14
CA LYS A 542 -57.29 -41.92 65.59
C LYS A 542 -58.54 -41.57 66.40
N LEU A 543 -59.39 -40.67 65.92
CA LEU A 543 -60.69 -40.39 66.56
C LEU A 543 -61.61 -41.63 66.57
N LYS A 544 -61.64 -42.40 65.48
CA LYS A 544 -62.38 -43.68 65.41
C LYS A 544 -61.83 -44.75 66.36
N VAL A 545 -60.52 -44.81 66.56
CA VAL A 545 -59.89 -45.71 67.55
C VAL A 545 -60.27 -45.28 68.97
N LEU A 546 -60.17 -44.00 69.31
CA LEU A 546 -60.58 -43.48 70.63
C LEU A 546 -62.07 -43.73 70.92
N ALA A 547 -62.92 -43.65 69.91
CA ALA A 547 -64.34 -44.00 70.04
C ALA A 547 -64.56 -45.50 70.28
N LYS A 548 -63.78 -46.38 69.64
CA LYS A 548 -63.83 -47.85 69.86
C LYS A 548 -63.29 -48.27 71.22
N GLU A 549 -62.31 -47.54 71.75
CA GLU A 549 -61.74 -47.76 73.09
C GLU A 549 -62.65 -47.23 74.22
N GLY A 550 -63.80 -46.62 73.90
CA GLY A 550 -64.79 -46.18 74.87
C GLY A 550 -64.47 -44.85 75.55
N VAL A 551 -63.55 -44.05 75.00
CA VAL A 551 -63.16 -42.75 75.56
C VAL A 551 -64.34 -41.76 75.44
N PRO A 552 -64.81 -41.12 76.53
CA PRO A 552 -65.92 -40.18 76.47
C PRO A 552 -65.68 -39.00 75.51
N PRO A 553 -66.71 -38.53 74.78
CA PRO A 553 -66.57 -37.52 73.72
C PRO A 553 -66.00 -36.19 74.20
N LYS A 554 -66.15 -35.85 75.49
CA LYS A 554 -65.55 -34.64 76.12
C LYS A 554 -64.03 -34.56 75.92
N TYR A 555 -63.33 -35.69 75.94
CA TYR A 555 -61.86 -35.75 75.82
C TYR A 555 -61.37 -35.90 74.37
N GLN A 556 -62.27 -36.09 73.41
CA GLN A 556 -61.94 -36.18 71.98
C GLN A 556 -61.96 -34.80 71.28
N VAL A 557 -62.54 -33.79 71.93
CA VAL A 557 -62.80 -32.46 71.36
C VAL A 557 -61.53 -31.74 70.95
N GLU A 558 -60.44 -31.86 71.71
CA GLU A 558 -59.17 -31.18 71.41
C GLU A 558 -58.51 -31.76 70.15
N LEU A 559 -58.46 -33.10 70.05
CA LEU A 559 -57.97 -33.76 68.86
C LEU A 559 -58.85 -33.44 67.64
N ALA A 560 -60.17 -33.39 67.81
CA ALA A 560 -61.11 -33.00 66.76
C ALA A 560 -60.93 -31.54 66.31
N LYS A 561 -60.59 -30.62 67.22
CA LYS A 561 -60.35 -29.19 66.92
C LYS A 561 -58.92 -28.89 66.46
N HIS A 562 -57.99 -29.82 66.60
CA HIS A 562 -56.60 -29.63 66.17
C HIS A 562 -56.52 -29.29 64.67
N LYS A 563 -56.05 -28.09 64.34
CA LYS A 563 -55.83 -27.65 62.96
C LYS A 563 -54.47 -28.16 62.47
N ILE A 564 -54.48 -28.85 61.33
CA ILE A 564 -53.24 -29.29 60.68
C ILE A 564 -52.67 -28.09 59.92
N VAL A 565 -51.50 -27.63 60.36
CA VAL A 565 -50.70 -26.58 59.72
C VAL A 565 -49.47 -27.25 59.13
N ILE A 566 -49.28 -27.10 57.82
CA ILE A 566 -48.08 -27.52 57.10
C ILE A 566 -47.40 -26.24 56.67
N HIS A 567 -46.14 -26.05 57.08
CA HIS A 567 -45.35 -24.86 56.80
C HIS A 567 -44.71 -24.93 55.41
#